data_AF-A0A3D1S4F2-F1
#
_entry.id   AF-A0A3D1S4F2-F1
#
_cell.length_a   1.000
_cell.length_b   1.000
_cell.length_c   1.000
_cell.angle_alpha   90.00
_cell.angle_beta   90.00
_cell.angle_gamma   90.00
#
_symmetry.space_group_name_H-M   'P 1'
#
loop_
_entity.id
_entity.type
_entity.pdbx_description
1 polymer ?
#
loop_
_entity_poly.entity_id
_entity_poly.type
_entity_poly.pdbx_seq_one_letter_code
_entity_poly.pdbx_strand_id
1 'polypeptide(L)' 'MQIQLANPRGFCAGVDRAITIVERALELFEHPIYVRHEVVHNKFVVDGLKARGAV' A
#
# COMPACT_ATOMS: atom_id res chain seq x y z
N MET A 1 -6.58 30.03 14.51
CA MET A 1 -7.00 28.61 14.61
C MET A 1 -5.74 27.77 14.72
N GLN A 2 -5.59 27.01 15.80
CA GLN A 2 -4.41 26.15 16.01
C GLN A 2 -4.78 24.71 15.66
N ILE A 3 -4.08 24.11 14.69
CA ILE A 3 -4.27 22.70 14.30
C ILE A 3 -3.28 21.86 15.10
N GLN A 4 -3.77 20.80 15.75
CA GLN A 4 -2.96 19.85 16.50
C GLN A 4 -3.04 18.46 15.85
N LEU A 5 -1.91 17.77 15.78
CA LEU A 5 -1.80 16.44 15.18
C LEU A 5 -1.46 15.41 16.25
N ALA A 6 -2.24 14.33 16.30
CA ALA A 6 -2.00 13.23 17.22
C ALA A 6 -0.68 12.49 16.89
N ASN A 7 -0.10 11.85 17.91
CA ASN A 7 1.02 10.93 17.80
C ASN A 7 0.79 9.70 18.70
N PRO A 8 0.96 8.47 18.19
CA PRO A 8 1.34 8.13 16.82
C PRO A 8 0.18 8.32 15.83
N ARG A 9 0.50 8.57 14.56
CA ARG A 9 -0.47 8.63 13.46
C ARG A 9 0.13 8.03 12.19
N GLY A 10 -0.70 7.48 11.32
CA GLY A 10 -0.27 6.92 10.04
C GLY A 10 -0.06 5.41 10.10
N PHE A 11 0.99 4.92 9.44
CA PHE A 11 1.21 3.50 9.21
C PHE A 11 1.84 2.79 10.41
N CYS A 12 1.40 1.55 10.64
CA CYS A 12 2.09 0.62 11.51
C CYS A 12 3.07 -0.24 10.69
N ALA A 13 3.98 -0.93 11.37
CA ALA A 13 4.96 -1.80 10.73
C ALA A 13 4.34 -2.88 9.81
N GLY A 14 3.15 -3.37 10.14
CA GLY A 14 2.45 -4.37 9.32
C GLY A 14 1.94 -3.81 7.99
N VAL A 15 1.38 -2.59 8.02
CA VAL A 15 0.91 -1.88 6.82
C VAL A 15 2.08 -1.56 5.89
N ASP A 16 3.16 -1.01 6.46
CA ASP A 16 4.36 -0.67 5.71
C ASP A 16 4.93 -1.90 4.99
N ARG A 17 5.14 -2.99 5.74
CA ARG A 17 5.61 -4.27 5.19
C ARG A 17 4.70 -4.83 4.10
N ALA A 18 3.39 -4.79 4.29
CA ALA A 18 2.44 -5.36 3.33
C ALA A 18 2.50 -4.62 1.99
N ILE A 19 2.57 -3.28 2.03
CA ILE A 19 2.71 -2.45 0.84
C ILE A 19 4.04 -2.76 0.14
N THR A 20 5.16 -2.74 0.87
CA THR A 20 6.49 -2.98 0.28
C THR A 20 6.60 -4.36 -0.40
N ILE A 21 5.94 -5.40 0.12
CA ILE A 21 5.95 -6.72 -0.53
C ILE A 21 5.34 -6.64 -1.94
N VAL A 22 4.20 -5.95 -2.10
CA VAL A 22 3.54 -5.82 -3.40
C VAL A 22 4.38 -4.94 -4.33
N GLU A 23 4.95 -3.84 -3.82
CA GLU A 23 5.81 -2.96 -4.62
C GLU A 23 7.05 -3.68 -5.14
N ARG A 24 7.71 -4.48 -4.29
CA ARG A 24 8.87 -5.28 -4.68
C ARG A 24 8.49 -6.39 -5.67
N ALA A 25 7.32 -7.01 -5.51
CA ALA A 25 6.85 -7.99 -6.47
C ALA A 25 6.65 -7.38 -7.87
N LEU A 26 6.10 -6.17 -7.94
CA LEU A 26 5.93 -5.41 -9.19
C LEU A 26 7.28 -4.98 -9.83
N GLU A 27 8.33 -4.80 -9.02
CA GLU A 27 9.68 -4.48 -9.52
C GLU A 27 10.43 -5.72 -10.03
N LEU A 28 10.23 -6.88 -9.39
CA LEU A 28 11.05 -8.07 -9.61
C LEU A 28 10.47 -9.05 -10.64
N PHE A 29 9.15 -9.04 -10.83
CA PHE A 29 8.46 -10.04 -11.66
C PHE A 29 7.69 -9.37 -12.79
N GLU A 30 7.43 -10.13 -13.85
CA GLU A 30 6.59 -9.68 -14.96
C GLU A 30 5.13 -9.55 -14.51
N HIS A 31 4.44 -8.56 -15.07
CA HIS A 31 3.06 -8.23 -14.71
C HIS A 31 2.06 -9.22 -15.35
N PRO A 32 0.88 -9.46 -14.73
CA PRO A 32 0.36 -8.82 -13.51
C PRO A 32 0.74 -9.53 -12.20
N ILE A 33 0.73 -8.77 -11.10
CA ILE A 33 0.85 -9.31 -9.73
C ILE A 33 -0.52 -9.40 -9.10
N TYR A 34 -0.99 -10.62 -8.83
CA TYR A 34 -2.28 -10.84 -8.19
C TYR A 34 -2.20 -10.68 -6.67
N VAL A 35 -3.08 -9.85 -6.10
CA VAL A 35 -3.22 -9.67 -4.66
C VAL A 35 -4.61 -10.11 -4.24
N ARG A 36 -4.69 -11.06 -3.31
CA ARG A 36 -5.99 -11.52 -2.80
C ARG A 36 -6.58 -10.47 -1.87
N HIS A 37 -7.67 -9.83 -2.32
CA HIS A 37 -8.30 -8.69 -1.67
C HIS A 37 -7.40 -7.45 -1.63
N GLU A 38 -7.85 -6.38 -0.98
CA GLU A 38 -7.03 -5.19 -0.77
C GLU A 38 -5.88 -5.49 0.20
N VAL A 39 -4.64 -5.13 -0.19
CA VAL A 39 -3.46 -5.29 0.66
C VAL A 39 -3.59 -4.53 1.98
N VAL A 40 -4.24 -3.36 1.93
CA VAL A 40 -4.67 -2.54 3.07
C VAL A 40 -5.95 -1.80 2.70
N HIS A 41 -6.81 -1.49 3.67
CA HIS A 41 -8.05 -0.75 3.45
C HIS A 41 -7.80 0.76 3.31
N ASN A 42 -7.08 1.14 2.26
CA ASN A 42 -6.83 2.52 1.90
C ASN A 42 -6.92 2.67 0.39
N LYS A 43 -7.95 3.40 -0.07
CA LYS A 43 -8.23 3.59 -1.49
C LYS A 43 -7.05 4.19 -2.26
N PHE A 44 -6.37 5.19 -1.70
CA PHE A 44 -5.22 5.82 -2.35
C PHE A 44 -4.08 4.82 -2.57
N VAL A 45 -3.80 3.97 -1.58
CA VAL A 45 -2.77 2.93 -1.69
C VAL A 45 -3.16 1.87 -2.72
N VAL A 46 -4.40 1.37 -2.65
CA VAL A 46 -4.89 0.32 -3.57
C VAL A 46 -4.92 0.81 -5.02
N ASP A 47 -5.41 2.02 -5.26
CA ASP A 47 -5.48 2.61 -6.61
C ASP A 47 -4.07 2.83 -7.19
N GLY A 48 -3.10 3.24 -6.35
CA GLY A 48 -1.70 3.39 -6.75
C GLY A 48 -1.03 2.08 -7.14
N LEU A 49 -1.28 1.00 -6.39
CA LEU A 49 -0.75 -0.34 -6.72
C LEU A 49 -1.42 -0.92 -7.98
N LYS A 50 -2.73 -0.73 -8.15
CA LYS A 50 -3.46 -1.14 -9.36
C LYS A 50 -2.95 -0.44 -10.61
N ALA A 51 -2.68 0.87 -10.53
CA ALA A 51 -2.10 1.62 -11.64
C ALA A 51 -0.71 1.12 -12.06
N ARG A 52 0.00 0.44 -11.15
CA ARG A 52 1.30 -0.19 -11.42
C ARG A 52 1.19 -1.63 -11.92
N GLY A 53 -0.01 -2.20 -12.03
CA GLY A 53 -0.23 -3.55 -12.55
C GLY A 53 -0.42 -4.63 -11.47
N ALA A 54 -0.77 -4.23 -10.24
CA ALA A 54 -1.39 -5.15 -9.29
C ALA A 54 -2.86 -5.40 -9.66
N VAL A 55 -3.32 -6.65 -9.51
CA VAL A 55 -4.69 -7.09 -9.84
C VAL A 55 -5.36 -7.71 -8.61
#